data_AF-A0A947URF2-F1
#
_entry.id   AF-A0A947URF2-F1
#
_cell.length_a   1.000
_cell.length_b   1.000
_cell.length_c   1.000
_cell.angle_alpha   90.00
_cell.angle_beta   90.00
_cell.angle_gamma   90.00
#
_symmetry.space_group_name_H-M   'P 1'
#
loop_
_entity.id
_entity.type
_entity.pdbx_description
1 polymer ?
#
loop_
_entity_poly.entity_id
_entity_poly.type
_entity_poly.pdbx_seq_one_letter_code
_entity_poly.pdbx_strand_id
1 'polypeptide(L)' 'RNAKSYMFAIIGAEYLLKLLPRGTHDYAKFIQPAELARMAREAGLDTQELIGMTYNPLTKVYKLEADTDVNYLLATRRGD' A
#
# COMPACT_ATOMS: atom_id res chain seq x y z
N ARG A 1 12.57 0.90 11.19
CA ARG A 1 12.06 1.05 12.58
C ARG A 1 11.42 2.45 12.63
N ASN A 2 10.12 2.67 12.49
CA ASN A 2 9.02 2.13 13.28
C ASN A 2 7.68 2.13 12.49
N ALA A 3 7.70 1.61 11.25
CA ALA A 3 6.54 1.58 10.34
C ALA A 3 5.29 0.92 10.95
N LYS A 4 5.48 -0.10 11.80
CA LYS A 4 4.38 -0.76 12.51
C LYS A 4 3.59 0.22 13.38
N SER A 5 4.26 1.06 14.16
CA SER A 5 3.60 1.95 15.12
C SER A 5 2.79 3.07 14.46
N TYR A 6 3.22 3.55 13.28
CA TYR A 6 2.52 4.60 12.54
C TYR A 6 1.35 4.04 11.73
N MET A 7 1.52 2.85 11.13
CA MET A 7 0.44 2.07 10.55
C MET A 7 -0.66 1.78 11.58
N PHE A 8 -0.29 1.31 12.77
CA PHE A 8 -1.23 1.10 13.87
C PHE A 8 -1.90 2.39 14.36
N ALA A 9 -1.27 3.56 14.18
CA ALA A 9 -1.88 4.85 14.55
C ALA A 9 -2.89 5.34 13.49
N ILE A 10 -2.64 5.09 12.20
CA ILE A 10 -3.59 5.40 11.11
C ILE A 10 -4.76 4.42 11.14
N ILE A 11 -4.48 3.13 11.27
CA ILE A 11 -5.46 2.08 11.55
C ILE A 11 -6.17 2.41 12.88
N GLY A 12 -5.46 2.85 13.91
CA GLY A 12 -6.06 3.29 15.17
C GLY A 12 -7.03 4.46 14.99
N ALA A 13 -6.71 5.43 14.15
CA ALA A 13 -7.59 6.57 13.84
C ALA A 13 -8.81 6.13 13.01
N GLU A 14 -8.66 5.24 12.03
CA GLU A 14 -9.80 4.65 11.31
C GLU A 14 -10.69 3.77 12.21
N TYR A 15 -10.09 3.03 13.14
CA TYR A 15 -10.77 2.09 14.05
C TYR A 15 -11.44 2.82 15.23
N LEU A 16 -10.92 3.98 15.69
CA LEU A 16 -11.57 4.85 16.68
C LEU A 16 -12.66 5.75 16.07
N LEU A 17 -12.52 6.18 14.81
CA LEU A 17 -13.46 7.10 14.15
C LEU A 17 -14.65 6.41 13.45
N LYS A 18 -14.81 5.08 13.56
CA LYS A 18 -16.00 4.31 13.08
C LYS A 18 -16.29 4.41 11.56
N LEU A 19 -15.28 4.45 10.68
CA LEU A 19 -15.56 4.58 9.24
C LEU A 19 -15.82 3.27 8.46
N LEU A 20 -15.41 2.08 8.95
CA LEU A 20 -15.51 0.82 8.18
C LEU A 20 -15.88 -0.42 9.02
N PRO A 21 -16.62 -1.40 8.46
CA PRO A 21 -17.06 -2.62 9.15
C PRO A 21 -15.92 -3.61 9.39
N ARG A 22 -16.01 -4.34 10.52
CA ARG A 22 -15.00 -5.31 11.00
C ARG A 22 -14.77 -6.45 10.01
N GLY A 23 -13.51 -6.83 9.78
CA GLY A 23 -13.12 -8.11 9.15
C GLY A 23 -12.48 -8.05 7.76
N THR A 24 -12.20 -6.86 7.21
CA THR A 24 -11.64 -6.71 5.85
C THR A 24 -10.11 -6.74 5.77
N HIS A 25 -9.42 -6.61 6.89
CA HIS A 25 -7.95 -6.61 6.94
C HIS A 25 -7.42 -7.96 7.39
N ASP A 26 -7.49 -8.93 6.47
CA ASP A 26 -6.74 -10.16 6.60
C ASP A 26 -5.29 -9.87 6.20
N TYR A 27 -4.43 -9.58 7.18
CA TYR A 27 -3.01 -9.32 6.96
C TYR A 27 -2.30 -10.46 6.22
N ALA A 28 -2.86 -11.68 6.23
CA ALA A 28 -2.33 -12.81 5.46
C ALA A 28 -2.51 -12.66 3.94
N LYS A 29 -3.37 -11.73 3.49
CA LYS A 29 -3.58 -11.40 2.07
C LYS A 29 -2.73 -10.23 1.59
N PHE A 30 -1.91 -9.64 2.47
CA PHE A 30 -1.02 -8.57 2.08
C PHE A 30 0.17 -9.15 1.30
N ILE A 31 0.13 -8.99 -0.01
CA ILE A 31 1.24 -9.35 -0.91
C ILE A 31 2.40 -8.39 -0.60
N GLN A 32 3.61 -8.90 -0.44
CA GLN A 32 4.79 -8.04 -0.30
C GLN A 32 5.18 -7.45 -1.66
N PRO A 33 5.72 -6.21 -1.73
CA PRO A 33 6.15 -5.60 -2.99
C PRO A 33 7.08 -6.51 -3.82
N ALA A 34 8.00 -7.22 -3.16
CA ALA A 34 8.91 -8.16 -3.80
C ALA A 34 8.18 -9.37 -4.43
N GLU A 35 7.11 -9.86 -3.78
CA GLU A 35 6.28 -10.93 -4.30
C GLU A 35 5.49 -10.46 -5.53
N LEU A 36 4.91 -9.26 -5.46
CA LEU A 36 4.20 -8.68 -6.61
C LEU A 36 5.13 -8.42 -7.80
N ALA A 37 6.34 -7.90 -7.55
CA ALA A 37 7.34 -7.69 -8.59
C ALA A 37 7.82 -9.01 -9.21
N ARG A 38 7.86 -10.11 -8.44
CA ARG A 38 8.12 -11.45 -8.99
C ARG A 38 6.97 -11.91 -9.88
N MET A 39 5.73 -11.82 -9.40
CA MET A 39 4.54 -12.20 -10.18
C MET A 39 4.42 -11.40 -11.48
N ALA A 40 4.73 -10.11 -11.46
CA ALA A 40 4.76 -9.27 -12.65
C ALA A 40 5.80 -9.77 -13.68
N ARG A 41 7.02 -10.08 -13.23
CA ARG A 41 8.06 -10.62 -14.11
C ARG A 41 7.71 -11.99 -14.69
N GLU A 42 7.13 -12.88 -13.88
CA GLU A 42 6.63 -14.18 -14.35
C GLU A 42 5.52 -14.04 -15.39
N ALA A 43 4.74 -12.95 -15.33
CA ALA A 43 3.72 -12.60 -16.33
C ALA A 43 4.28 -11.88 -17.57
N GLY A 44 5.61 -11.73 -17.71
CA GLY A 44 6.24 -11.03 -18.83
C GLY A 44 6.12 -9.50 -18.77
N LEU A 45 5.95 -8.95 -17.57
CA LEU A 45 5.90 -7.50 -17.34
C LEU A 45 7.17 -7.02 -16.62
N ASP A 46 7.73 -5.93 -17.10
CA ASP A 46 8.85 -5.22 -16.49
C ASP A 46 8.35 -4.22 -15.47
N THR A 47 8.87 -4.33 -14.26
CA THR A 47 8.59 -3.40 -13.16
C THR A 47 9.33 -2.10 -13.37
N GLN A 48 8.59 -0.98 -13.40
CA GLN A 48 9.14 0.35 -13.69
C GLN A 48 9.31 1.17 -12.42
N GLU A 49 8.25 1.26 -11.62
CA GLU A 49 8.21 2.12 -10.44
C GLU A 49 7.36 1.49 -9.34
N LEU A 50 7.78 1.71 -8.10
CA LEU A 50 7.03 1.38 -6.90
C LEU A 50 6.89 2.66 -6.08
N ILE A 51 5.65 3.09 -5.83
CA ILE A 51 5.36 4.33 -5.11
C ILE A 51 4.23 4.10 -4.10
N GLY A 52 4.28 4.72 -2.94
CA GLY A 52 3.20 4.69 -1.97
C GLY A 52 2.23 5.85 -2.16
N MET A 53 1.17 5.83 -1.37
CA MET A 53 0.15 6.87 -1.36
C MET A 53 -0.22 7.24 0.08
N THR A 54 -0.31 8.53 0.35
CA THR A 54 -0.80 9.05 1.63
C THR A 54 -2.16 9.73 1.45
N TYR A 55 -3.00 9.62 2.48
CA TYR A 55 -4.30 10.27 2.55
C TYR A 55 -4.29 11.30 3.67
N ASN A 56 -4.67 12.53 3.34
CA ASN A 56 -4.88 13.57 4.34
C ASN A 56 -6.37 13.64 4.72
N PRO A 57 -6.78 13.25 5.93
CA PRO A 57 -8.19 13.24 6.32
C PRO A 57 -8.80 14.64 6.49
N LEU A 58 -7.98 15.68 6.71
CA LEU A 58 -8.43 17.05 6.87
C LEU A 58 -8.76 17.68 5.52
N THR A 59 -7.83 17.56 4.56
CA THR A 59 -8.03 18.12 3.20
C THR A 59 -8.76 17.14 2.28
N LYS A 60 -8.88 15.87 2.67
CA LYS A 60 -9.42 14.76 1.89
C LYS A 60 -8.69 14.53 0.56
N VAL A 61 -7.41 14.89 0.51
CA VAL A 61 -6.58 14.78 -0.68
C VAL A 61 -5.67 13.55 -0.56
N TYR A 62 -5.55 12.82 -1.67
CA TYR A 62 -4.56 11.76 -1.84
C TYR A 62 -3.31 12.31 -2.51
N LYS A 63 -2.15 11.81 -2.10
CA LYS A 63 -0.86 12.19 -2.67
C LYS A 63 0.04 10.97 -2.84
N LEU A 64 0.80 10.93 -3.93
CA LEU A 64 1.84 9.92 -4.16
C LEU A 64 3.12 10.29 -3.40
N GLU A 65 3.74 9.31 -2.75
CA GLU A 65 4.98 9.49 -1.98
C GLU A 65 5.90 8.28 -2.14
N ALA A 66 7.21 8.50 -2.02
CA ALA A 66 8.22 7.44 -2.18
C ALA A 66 8.19 6.40 -1.05
N ASP A 67 7.50 6.69 0.07
CA ASP A 67 7.37 5.76 1.19
C ASP A 67 6.36 4.65 0.86
N THR A 68 6.85 3.41 0.82
CA THR A 68 6.07 2.20 0.48
C THR A 68 5.87 1.28 1.68
N ASP A 69 6.20 1.75 2.90
CA ASP A 69 6.14 0.94 4.12
C ASP A 69 4.70 0.57 4.53
N VAL A 70 3.72 1.35 4.08
CA VAL A 70 2.32 1.24 4.49
C VAL A 70 1.43 0.68 3.37
N ASN A 71 1.56 1.24 2.18
CA ASN A 71 0.88 0.79 0.98
C ASN A 71 1.78 1.09 -0.21
N TYR A 72 1.48 0.46 -1.34
CA TYR A 72 2.27 0.64 -2.53
C TYR A 72 1.42 0.44 -3.80
N LEU A 73 1.86 1.10 -4.85
CA LEU A 73 1.38 1.01 -6.22
C LEU A 73 2.58 0.59 -7.07
N LEU A 74 2.39 -0.44 -7.91
CA LEU A 74 3.43 -0.95 -8.79
C LEU A 74 3.08 -0.63 -10.24
N ALA A 75 3.91 0.18 -10.89
CA ALA A 75 3.81 0.43 -12.31
C ALA A 75 4.61 -0.63 -13.09
N THR A 76 3.94 -1.27 -14.06
CA THR A 76 4.56 -2.30 -14.90
C THR A 76 4.34 -1.99 -16.37
N ARG A 77 5.33 -2.27 -17.21
CA ARG A 77 5.24 -2.17 -18.66
C ARG A 77 5.50 -3.54 -19.27
N ARG A 78 4.77 -3.90 -20.32
CA ARG A 78 5.11 -5.08 -21.11
C ARG A 78 6.33 -4.74 -21.96
N GLY A 79 7.37 -5.57 -21.91
CA GLY A 79 8.45 -5.48 -22.88
C GLY A 79 7.88 -5.74 -24.27
N ASP A 80 8.30 -4.95 -25.26
CA ASP A 80 7.96 -5.17 -26.67
C ASP A 80 8.64 -6.44 -27.22
#